data_AF-A0A923VC75-F1
#
_entry.id   AF-A0A923VC75-F1
#
_cell.length_a   1.000
_cell.length_b   1.000
_cell.length_c   1.000
_cell.angle_alpha   90.00
_cell.angle_beta   90.00
_cell.angle_gamma   90.00
#
_symmetry.space_group_name_H-M   'P 1'
#
loop_
_entity.id
_entity.type
_entity.pdbx_description
1 polymer ?
#
loop_
_entity_poly.entity_id
_entity_poly.type
_entity_poly.pdbx_seq_one_letter_code
_entity_poly.pdbx_strand_id
1 'polypeptide(L)'
;MHLIDQWDRALLRHINAEWHNSFLDTLLPACRNPNTWIPLYLFLLLVVIFNFKNTRWWWLAFAIGTVVITDFISSTLLKQNIIRLRPCNQPEITGWLRTFKGIYLPQSYSFTSSHAANHFGLAMFFYATFKKQFNAWGWLFFAWAFIISYAQL
;
A
#
# COMPACT_ATOMS: atom_id res chain seq x y z
N MET A 1 -13.58 -21.77 7.29
CA MET A 1 -12.24 -21.17 7.09
C MET A 1 -11.63 -21.56 5.74
N HIS A 2 -11.74 -22.82 5.27
CA HIS A 2 -11.21 -23.26 3.97
C HIS A 2 -11.75 -22.54 2.73
N LEU A 3 -13.03 -22.15 2.73
CA LEU A 3 -13.64 -21.48 1.57
C LEU A 3 -12.96 -20.14 1.25
N ILE A 4 -12.73 -19.29 2.26
CA ILE A 4 -12.12 -17.96 2.07
C ILE A 4 -10.69 -18.10 1.55
N ASP A 5 -9.91 -19.06 2.04
CA ASP A 5 -8.54 -19.30 1.54
C ASP A 5 -8.54 -19.74 0.07
N GLN A 6 -9.51 -20.57 -0.34
CA GLN A 6 -9.66 -20.97 -1.74
C GLN A 6 -9.99 -19.76 -2.64
N TRP A 7 -10.92 -18.90 -2.22
CA TRP A 7 -11.24 -17.67 -2.96
C TRP A 7 -10.06 -16.71 -3.04
N ASP A 8 -9.33 -16.52 -1.93
CA ASP A 8 -8.14 -15.67 -1.87
C ASP A 8 -7.04 -16.17 -2.83
N ARG A 9 -6.76 -17.49 -2.85
CA ARG A 9 -5.80 -18.09 -3.78
C ARG A 9 -6.27 -18.03 -5.23
N ALA A 10 -7.54 -18.27 -5.50
CA ALA A 10 -8.10 -18.19 -6.85
C ALA A 10 -7.99 -16.76 -7.38
N LEU A 11 -8.35 -15.77 -6.57
CA LEU A 11 -8.22 -14.35 -6.93
C LEU A 11 -6.76 -13.96 -7.16
N LEU A 12 -5.85 -14.39 -6.27
CA LEU A 12 -4.41 -14.17 -6.45
C LEU A 12 -3.93 -14.76 -7.77
N ARG A 13 -4.33 -15.98 -8.12
CA ARG A 13 -3.95 -16.62 -9.38
C ARG A 13 -4.43 -15.82 -10.59
N HIS A 14 -5.69 -15.38 -10.61
CA HIS A 14 -6.20 -14.56 -11.70
C HIS A 14 -5.43 -13.24 -11.84
N ILE A 15 -5.23 -12.53 -10.74
CA ILE A 15 -4.57 -11.22 -10.75
C ILE A 15 -3.07 -11.33 -11.10
N ASN A 16 -2.35 -12.19 -10.38
CA ASN A 16 -0.89 -12.27 -10.45
C ASN A 16 -0.43 -13.10 -11.65
N ALA A 17 -1.09 -14.24 -11.93
CA ALA A 17 -0.63 -15.21 -12.92
C ALA A 17 -1.30 -15.04 -14.30
N GLU A 18 -2.54 -14.56 -14.38
CA GLU A 18 -3.30 -14.53 -15.65
C GLU A 18 -3.47 -13.11 -16.22
N TRP A 19 -3.77 -12.11 -15.37
CA TRP A 19 -4.04 -10.73 -15.81
C TRP A 19 -2.79 -9.85 -15.96
N HIS A 20 -1.61 -10.46 -16.04
CA HIS A 20 -0.38 -9.73 -16.28
C HIS A 20 -0.27 -9.32 -17.75
N ASN A 21 0.51 -8.26 -18.02
CA ASN A 21 0.92 -7.87 -19.37
C ASN A 21 2.21 -7.04 -19.29
N SER A 22 2.88 -6.82 -20.43
CA SER A 22 4.18 -6.13 -20.46
C SER A 22 4.13 -4.69 -19.90
N PHE A 23 2.98 -4.01 -20.01
CA PHE A 23 2.79 -2.69 -19.44
C PHE A 23 2.75 -2.75 -17.91
N LEU A 24 1.92 -3.64 -17.33
CA LEU A 24 1.83 -3.84 -15.88
C LEU A 24 3.14 -4.37 -15.29
N ASP A 25 3.85 -5.23 -16.01
CA ASP A 25 5.16 -5.77 -15.60
C ASP A 25 6.22 -4.66 -15.46
N THR A 26 6.04 -3.52 -16.13
CA THR A 26 6.90 -2.33 -15.99
C THR A 26 6.35 -1.37 -14.94
N LEU A 27 5.03 -1.13 -14.95
CA LEU A 27 4.38 -0.13 -14.10
C LEU A 27 4.34 -0.53 -12.63
N LEU A 28 3.96 -1.77 -12.30
CA LEU A 28 3.74 -2.19 -10.91
C LEU A 28 5.02 -2.20 -10.07
N PRO A 29 6.18 -2.68 -10.58
CA PRO A 29 7.45 -2.52 -9.87
C PRO A 29 7.81 -1.05 -9.61
N ALA A 30 7.56 -0.16 -10.57
CA ALA A 30 7.80 1.26 -10.39
C ALA A 30 6.87 1.86 -9.32
N CYS A 31 5.57 1.53 -9.35
CA CYS A 31 4.60 1.97 -8.34
C CYS A 31 4.91 1.44 -6.94
N ARG A 32 5.51 0.24 -6.82
CA ARG A 32 5.94 -0.33 -5.54
C ARG A 32 7.18 0.38 -4.97
N ASN A 33 8.02 0.97 -5.81
CA ASN A 33 9.24 1.63 -5.37
C ASN A 33 8.89 2.96 -4.66
N PRO A 34 9.31 3.17 -3.39
CA PRO A 34 9.01 4.39 -2.65
C PRO A 34 9.59 5.65 -3.31
N ASN A 35 10.71 5.53 -4.04
CA ASN A 35 11.37 6.65 -4.71
C ASN A 35 10.51 7.25 -5.83
N THR A 36 9.66 6.44 -6.47
CA THR A 36 8.72 6.89 -7.50
C THR A 36 7.74 7.94 -6.98
N TRP A 37 7.44 7.93 -5.69
CA TRP A 37 6.46 8.82 -5.06
C TRP A 37 7.08 10.07 -4.42
N ILE A 38 8.40 10.25 -4.49
CA ILE A 38 9.07 11.47 -4.02
C ILE A 38 8.43 12.75 -4.59
N PRO A 39 8.10 12.85 -5.90
CA PRO A 39 7.45 14.04 -6.45
C PRO A 39 6.09 14.33 -5.82
N LEU A 40 5.29 13.29 -5.55
CA LEU A 40 4.00 13.44 -4.87
C LEU A 40 4.19 13.93 -3.43
N TYR A 41 5.10 13.33 -2.67
CA TYR A 41 5.37 13.74 -1.30
C TYR A 41 5.91 15.18 -1.22
N LEU A 42 6.78 15.56 -2.15
CA LEU A 42 7.27 16.93 -2.27
C LEU A 42 6.13 17.91 -2.59
N PHE A 43 5.27 17.57 -3.54
CA PHE A 43 4.10 18.37 -3.88
C PHE A 43 3.19 18.58 -2.66
N LEU A 44 2.84 17.51 -1.94
CA LEU A 44 2.00 17.61 -0.74
C LEU A 44 2.67 18.44 0.36
N LEU A 45 3.98 18.30 0.55
CA LEU A 45 4.74 19.11 1.50
C LEU A 45 4.66 20.60 1.17
N LEU A 46 4.82 20.97 -0.11
CA LEU A 46 4.69 22.36 -0.55
C LEU A 46 3.27 22.88 -0.30
N VAL A 47 2.24 22.11 -0.62
CA VAL A 47 0.85 22.48 -0.34
C VAL A 47 0.65 22.79 1.15
N VAL A 48 1.20 21.96 2.04
CA VAL A 48 1.12 22.17 3.49
C VAL A 48 1.87 23.43 3.92
N ILE A 49 3.09 23.64 3.43
CA ILE A 49 3.90 24.81 3.78
C ILE A 49 3.19 26.12 3.40
N PHE A 50 2.59 26.18 2.21
CA PHE A 50 1.94 27.40 1.72
C PHE A 50 0.53 27.62 2.25
N ASN A 51 -0.23 26.55 2.56
CA ASN A 51 -1.65 26.69 2.93
C ASN A 51 -1.95 26.52 4.43
N PHE A 52 -1.12 25.78 5.18
CA PHE A 52 -1.45 25.35 6.55
C PHE A 52 -0.82 26.23 7.66
N LYS A 53 -0.13 27.34 7.30
CA LYS A 53 0.44 28.35 8.22
C LYS A 53 0.94 27.75 9.55
N ASN A 54 0.33 28.10 10.68
CA ASN A 54 0.74 27.67 12.03
C ASN A 54 0.41 26.19 12.33
N THR A 55 -0.48 25.57 11.55
CA THR A 55 -0.90 24.17 11.72
C THR A 55 -0.03 23.17 10.94
N ARG A 56 0.92 23.63 10.12
CA ARG A 56 1.77 22.75 9.28
C ARG A 56 2.53 21.68 10.07
N TRP A 57 3.05 22.03 11.24
CA TRP A 57 3.81 21.10 12.07
C TRP A 57 2.92 20.03 12.69
N TRP A 58 1.72 20.42 13.14
CA TRP A 58 0.71 19.47 13.61
C TRP A 58 0.23 18.56 12.49
N TRP A 59 0.03 19.11 11.28
CA TRP A 59 -0.34 18.31 10.13
C TRP A 59 0.73 17.24 9.83
N LEU A 60 2.01 17.61 9.82
CA LEU A 60 3.11 16.66 9.64
C LEU A 60 3.16 15.62 10.75
N ALA A 61 2.97 16.03 12.00
CA ALA A 61 2.94 15.13 13.14
C ALA A 61 1.79 14.11 13.03
N PHE A 62 0.60 14.52 12.62
CA PHE A 62 -0.53 13.60 12.41
C PHE A 62 -0.35 12.71 11.17
N ALA A 63 0.28 13.20 10.10
CA ALA A 63 0.61 12.38 8.94
C ALA A 63 1.58 11.25 9.32
N ILE A 64 2.67 11.58 10.02
CA ILE A 64 3.64 10.61 10.53
C ILE A 64 2.98 9.67 11.54
N GLY A 65 2.21 10.23 12.48
CA GLY A 65 1.47 9.46 13.48
C GLY A 65 0.52 8.45 12.85
N THR A 66 -0.15 8.81 11.75
CA THR A 66 -1.00 7.89 10.98
C THR A 66 -0.21 6.67 10.51
N VAL A 67 0.95 6.88 9.88
CA VAL A 67 1.80 5.77 9.39
C VAL A 67 2.32 4.91 10.53
N VAL A 68 2.76 5.54 11.64
CA VAL A 68 3.26 4.81 12.81
C VAL A 68 2.16 3.95 13.41
N ILE A 69 0.95 4.49 13.57
CA ILE A 69 -0.19 3.75 14.14
C ILE A 69 -0.61 2.62 13.19
N THR A 70 -0.75 2.88 11.89
CA THR A 70 -1.16 1.84 10.93
C THR A 70 -0.13 0.72 10.82
N ASP A 71 1.16 1.05 10.84
CA ASP A 71 2.20 0.02 10.79
C ASP A 71 2.31 -0.75 12.12
N PHE A 72 2.19 -0.08 13.27
CA PHE A 72 2.18 -0.76 14.57
C PHE A 72 1.02 -1.76 14.67
N ILE A 73 -0.18 -1.34 14.30
CA ILE A 73 -1.36 -2.22 14.29
C ILE A 73 -1.15 -3.38 13.30
N SER A 74 -0.71 -3.10 12.08
CA SER A 74 -0.50 -4.12 11.04
C SER A 74 0.61 -5.11 11.42
N SER A 75 1.81 -4.60 11.70
CA SER A 75 3.04 -5.39 11.82
C SER A 75 3.23 -6.01 13.20
N THR A 76 2.87 -5.30 14.26
CA THR A 76 3.11 -5.78 15.63
C THR A 76 1.88 -6.46 16.19
N LEU A 77 0.70 -5.85 16.09
CA LEU A 77 -0.51 -6.43 16.66
C LEU A 77 -1.07 -7.55 15.76
N LEU A 78 -1.35 -7.29 14.49
CA LEU A 78 -2.07 -8.27 13.67
C LEU A 78 -1.17 -9.40 13.18
N LYS A 79 -0.03 -9.09 12.55
CA LYS A 79 0.85 -10.11 11.97
C LYS A 79 1.37 -11.13 12.98
N GLN A 80 1.71 -10.70 14.20
CA GLN A 80 2.22 -11.61 15.22
C GLN A 80 1.14 -12.48 15.86
N ASN A 81 -0.14 -12.08 15.76
CA ASN A 81 -1.26 -12.87 16.29
C ASN A 81 -1.88 -13.80 15.23
N ILE A 82 -1.89 -13.41 13.95
CA ILE A 82 -2.56 -14.17 12.88
C ILE A 82 -1.59 -15.13 12.17
N ILE A 83 -0.29 -14.80 12.08
CA ILE A 83 0.77 -15.74 11.64
C ILE A 83 0.47 -16.37 10.26
N ARG A 84 -0.11 -15.59 9.33
CA ARG A 84 -0.40 -16.05 7.97
C ARG A 84 0.87 -15.99 7.11
N LEU A 85 1.25 -17.10 6.47
CA LEU A 85 2.35 -17.13 5.51
C LEU A 85 2.03 -16.27 4.27
N ARG A 86 3.07 -15.73 3.63
CA ARG A 86 2.93 -15.07 2.33
C ARG A 86 2.87 -16.09 1.19
N PRO A 87 2.18 -15.77 0.08
CA PRO A 87 2.15 -16.64 -1.09
C PRO A 87 3.55 -17.03 -1.59
N CYS A 88 4.52 -16.11 -1.54
CA CYS A 88 5.90 -16.35 -1.96
C CYS A 88 6.68 -17.32 -1.05
N ASN A 89 6.18 -17.61 0.15
CA ASN A 89 6.79 -18.53 1.12
C ASN A 89 6.00 -19.83 1.26
N GLN A 90 4.98 -20.06 0.41
CA GLN A 90 4.16 -21.27 0.41
C GLN A 90 4.53 -22.15 -0.79
N PRO A 91 5.14 -23.34 -0.56
CA PRO A 91 5.60 -24.22 -1.64
C PRO A 91 4.51 -24.60 -2.66
N GLU A 92 3.26 -24.72 -2.20
CA GLU A 92 2.08 -25.02 -3.02
C GLU A 92 1.72 -23.90 -4.02
N ILE A 93 2.15 -22.67 -3.75
CA ILE A 93 1.81 -21.47 -4.53
C ILE A 93 3.00 -21.02 -5.39
N THR A 94 4.22 -21.17 -4.88
CA THR A 94 5.44 -20.70 -5.55
C THR A 94 5.65 -21.26 -6.95
N GLY A 95 5.06 -22.43 -7.28
CA GLY A 95 5.18 -23.04 -8.60
C GLY A 95 4.48 -22.27 -9.74
N TRP A 96 3.50 -21.43 -9.42
CA TRP A 96 2.76 -20.61 -10.41
C TRP A 96 2.76 -19.11 -10.07
N LEU A 97 3.28 -18.72 -8.92
CA LEU A 97 3.37 -17.32 -8.51
C LEU A 97 4.41 -16.57 -9.37
N ARG A 98 3.99 -15.46 -9.98
CA ARG A 98 4.89 -14.56 -10.68
C ARG A 98 5.56 -13.63 -9.68
N THR A 99 6.89 -13.65 -9.69
CA THR A 99 7.73 -12.73 -8.93
C THR A 99 8.66 -11.99 -9.87
N PHE A 100 8.82 -10.69 -9.65
CA PHE A 100 9.74 -9.89 -10.45
C PHE A 100 11.17 -10.15 -10.00
N LYS A 101 12.06 -10.47 -10.95
CA LYS A 101 13.49 -10.68 -10.67
C LYS A 101 14.09 -9.43 -10.02
N GLY A 102 14.86 -9.62 -8.94
CA GLY A 102 15.53 -8.53 -8.23
C GLY A 102 14.64 -7.79 -7.22
N ILE A 103 13.35 -8.14 -7.09
CA ILE A 103 12.51 -7.61 -6.03
C ILE A 103 12.70 -8.43 -4.75
N TYR A 104 12.81 -7.74 -3.62
CA TYR A 104 12.88 -8.37 -2.29
C TYR A 104 11.62 -9.18 -1.98
N LEU A 105 11.81 -10.48 -1.67
CA LEU A 105 10.77 -11.38 -1.18
C LEU A 105 10.73 -11.33 0.36
N PRO A 106 9.68 -10.73 0.93
CA PRO A 106 9.68 -10.45 2.36
C PRO A 106 9.28 -11.70 3.16
N GLN A 107 10.07 -12.02 4.20
CA GLN A 107 9.89 -13.24 5.02
C GLN A 107 8.88 -13.08 6.17
N SER A 108 8.39 -11.86 6.43
CA SER A 108 7.38 -11.60 7.45
C SER A 108 5.97 -12.13 7.06
N TYR A 109 5.08 -12.21 8.06
CA TYR A 109 3.69 -12.62 7.85
C TYR A 109 2.93 -11.68 6.89
N SER A 110 1.90 -12.22 6.24
CA SER A 110 1.17 -11.57 5.15
C SER A 110 0.02 -10.69 5.62
N PHE A 111 -0.62 -11.03 6.74
CA PHE A 111 -1.86 -10.38 7.16
C PHE A 111 -1.65 -9.44 8.36
N THR A 112 -1.96 -8.14 8.26
CA THR A 112 -2.40 -7.41 7.06
C THR A 112 -1.21 -6.91 6.23
N SER A 113 -1.48 -6.44 5.00
CA SER A 113 -0.46 -5.74 4.20
C SER A 113 -0.19 -4.36 4.79
N SER A 114 1.01 -4.14 5.35
CA SER A 114 1.41 -2.81 5.85
C SER A 114 1.44 -1.75 4.75
N HIS A 115 1.79 -2.12 3.51
CA HIS A 115 1.73 -1.18 2.39
C HIS A 115 0.29 -0.71 2.19
N ALA A 116 -0.68 -1.64 2.13
CA ALA A 116 -2.08 -1.25 2.00
C ALA A 116 -2.56 -0.43 3.20
N ALA A 117 -2.30 -0.88 4.43
CA ALA A 117 -2.73 -0.19 5.65
C ALA A 117 -2.19 1.25 5.73
N ASN A 118 -0.90 1.44 5.48
CA ASN A 118 -0.26 2.76 5.57
C ASN A 118 -0.76 3.70 4.48
N HIS A 119 -0.87 3.24 3.23
CA HIS A 119 -1.28 4.10 2.12
C HIS A 119 -2.76 4.45 2.17
N PHE A 120 -3.65 3.53 2.57
CA PHE A 120 -5.06 3.87 2.78
C PHE A 120 -5.28 4.75 4.01
N GLY A 121 -4.51 4.55 5.08
CA GLY A 121 -4.51 5.45 6.25
C GLY A 121 -4.09 6.87 5.86
N LEU A 122 -2.98 7.01 5.14
CA LEU A 122 -2.54 8.30 4.59
C LEU A 122 -3.54 8.88 3.60
N ALA A 123 -4.11 8.07 2.70
CA ALA A 123 -5.09 8.55 1.73
C ALA A 123 -6.33 9.15 2.42
N MET A 124 -6.82 8.49 3.49
CA MET A 124 -7.92 9.01 4.29
C MET A 124 -7.53 10.31 5.01
N PHE A 125 -6.33 10.37 5.60
CA PHE A 125 -5.82 11.57 6.25
C PHE A 125 -5.69 12.74 5.26
N PHE A 126 -5.11 12.50 4.08
CA PHE A 126 -4.98 13.49 3.01
C PHE A 126 -6.35 13.94 2.51
N TYR A 127 -7.26 13.00 2.23
CA TYR A 127 -8.62 13.31 1.80
C TYR A 127 -9.35 14.22 2.81
N ALA A 128 -9.28 13.87 4.10
CA ALA A 128 -9.96 14.64 5.15
C ALA A 128 -9.36 16.04 5.34
N THR A 129 -8.04 16.16 5.28
CA THR A 129 -7.34 17.43 5.58
C THR A 129 -7.24 18.35 4.37
N PHE A 130 -7.19 17.82 3.15
CA PHE A 130 -7.05 18.57 1.91
C PHE A 130 -8.37 18.81 1.16
N LYS A 131 -9.51 18.42 1.75
CA LYS A 131 -10.84 18.57 1.13
C LYS A 131 -11.10 20.00 0.61
N LYS A 132 -10.64 21.04 1.32
CA LYS A 132 -10.84 22.44 0.91
C LYS A 132 -9.98 22.84 -0.30
N GLN A 133 -8.79 22.26 -0.44
CA GLN A 133 -7.82 22.60 -1.48
C GLN A 133 -8.07 21.82 -2.77
N PHE A 134 -8.54 20.57 -2.67
CA PHE A 134 -8.67 19.67 -3.83
C PHE A 134 -10.12 19.30 -4.16
N ASN A 135 -11.09 19.56 -3.29
CA ASN A 135 -12.50 19.22 -3.51
C ASN A 135 -12.66 17.75 -3.96
N ALA A 136 -13.32 17.49 -5.10
CA ALA A 136 -13.50 16.15 -5.66
C ALA A 136 -12.17 15.45 -6.03
N TRP A 137 -11.10 16.20 -6.31
CA TRP A 137 -9.79 15.62 -6.62
C TRP A 137 -9.15 14.89 -5.44
N GLY A 138 -9.67 15.08 -4.22
CA GLY A 138 -9.24 14.32 -3.04
C GLY A 138 -9.41 12.80 -3.20
N TRP A 139 -10.35 12.34 -4.04
CA TRP A 139 -10.53 10.91 -4.33
C TRP A 139 -9.31 10.27 -5.00
N LEU A 140 -8.45 11.06 -5.65
CA LEU A 140 -7.21 10.55 -6.24
C LEU A 140 -6.24 9.97 -5.21
N PHE A 141 -6.31 10.37 -3.94
CA PHE A 141 -5.51 9.75 -2.89
C PHE A 141 -5.86 8.27 -2.67
N PHE A 142 -7.14 7.90 -2.83
CA PHE A 142 -7.56 6.51 -2.75
C PHE A 142 -7.16 5.72 -4.00
N ALA A 143 -7.22 6.34 -5.18
CA ALA A 143 -6.70 5.72 -6.40
C ALA A 143 -5.19 5.45 -6.29
N TRP A 144 -4.43 6.41 -5.74
CA TRP A 144 -3.02 6.26 -5.42
C TRP A 144 -2.76 5.08 -4.45
N ALA A 145 -3.47 5.03 -3.32
CA ALA A 145 -3.34 3.94 -2.36
C ALA A 145 -3.72 2.58 -2.95
N PHE A 146 -4.74 2.55 -3.81
CA PHE A 146 -5.15 1.34 -4.53
C PHE A 146 -4.05 0.83 -5.46
N ILE A 147 -3.43 1.69 -6.27
CA ILE A 147 -2.35 1.30 -7.20
C ILE A 147 -1.18 0.67 -6.44
N ILE A 148 -0.76 1.27 -5.31
CA ILE A 148 0.35 0.75 -4.50
C ILE A 148 -0.01 -0.58 -3.84
N SER A 149 -1.26 -0.72 -3.40
CA SER A 149 -1.76 -1.96 -2.80
C SER A 149 -1.85 -3.08 -3.83
N TYR A 150 -2.34 -2.76 -5.03
CA TYR A 150 -2.41 -3.70 -6.16
C TYR A 150 -1.02 -4.16 -6.58
N ALA A 151 -0.01 -3.29 -6.54
CA ALA A 151 1.39 -3.64 -6.81
C ALA A 151 2.02 -4.60 -5.78
N GLN A 152 1.33 -4.94 -4.68
CA GLN A 152 1.76 -5.98 -3.73
C GLN A 152 1.25 -7.38 -4.09
N LEU A 153 0.30 -7.49 -5.03
CA LEU A 153 -0.30 -8.75 -5.48
C LEU A 153 0.54 -9.43 -6.55
#